data_AF-A0A218QP74-F1
#
_entry.id   AF-A0A218QP74-F1
#
_cell.length_a   1.000
_cell.length_b   1.000
_cell.length_c   1.000
_cell.angle_alpha   90.00
_cell.angle_beta   90.00
_cell.angle_gamma   90.00
#
_symmetry.space_group_name_H-M   'P 1'
#
loop_
_entity.id
_entity.type
_entity.pdbx_description
1 polymer ?
#
loop_
_entity_poly.entity_id
_entity_poly.type
_entity_poly.pdbx_seq_one_letter_code
_entity_poly.pdbx_strand_id
1 'polypeptide(L)' 'MTLTIHDLERLQEKLKEDHCDYQLELQEGNIVVMSPSDIESSEIGAEFIRLLGN' A
#
# COMPACT_ATOMS: atom_id res chain seq x y z
N MET A 1 -10.84 9.06 -17.47
CA MET A 1 -9.44 9.50 -17.29
C MET A 1 -8.75 8.41 -16.51
N THR A 2 -7.64 7.87 -17.00
CA THR A 2 -6.86 6.82 -16.33
C THR A 2 -5.70 7.47 -15.59
N LEU A 3 -5.63 7.27 -14.28
CA LEU A 3 -4.49 7.73 -13.47
C LEU A 3 -3.24 6.95 -13.88
N THR A 4 -2.09 7.63 -13.81
CA THR A 4 -0.79 7.08 -14.17
C THR A 4 0.04 6.76 -12.94
N ILE A 5 1.17 6.08 -13.14
CA ILE A 5 2.13 5.82 -12.05
C ILE A 5 2.62 7.13 -11.42
N HIS A 6 2.80 8.19 -12.20
CA HIS A 6 3.27 9.49 -11.71
C HIS A 6 2.22 10.18 -10.81
N ASP A 7 0.94 9.99 -11.10
CA ASP A 7 -0.13 10.50 -10.25
C ASP A 7 -0.14 9.78 -8.89
N LEU A 8 0.12 8.46 -8.89
CA LEU A 8 0.25 7.66 -7.68
C LEU A 8 1.50 8.05 -6.86
N GLU A 9 2.66 8.21 -7.50
CA GLU A 9 3.90 8.65 -6.85
C GLU A 9 3.72 10.00 -6.15
N ARG A 10 3.12 10.98 -6.86
CA ARG A 10 2.85 12.31 -6.30
C ARG A 10 1.89 12.27 -5.11
N LEU A 11 0.91 11.37 -5.13
CA LEU A 11 0.00 11.20 -4.00
C LEU A 11 0.72 10.54 -2.81
N GLN A 12 1.57 9.54 -3.05
CA GLN A 12 2.37 8.91 -2.00
C GLN A 12 3.32 9.89 -1.32
N GLU A 13 3.97 10.77 -2.07
CA GLU A 13 4.86 11.80 -1.50
C GLU A 13 4.10 12.73 -0.54
N LYS A 14 2.91 13.21 -0.94
CA LYS A 14 2.08 14.06 -0.09
C LYS A 14 1.61 13.37 1.19
N LEU A 15 1.18 12.10 1.08
CA LEU A 15 0.73 11.35 2.25
C LEU A 15 1.88 11.09 3.23
N LYS A 16 3.11 10.89 2.73
CA LYS A 16 4.31 10.79 3.59
C LYS A 16 4.61 12.09 4.32
N GLU A 17 4.46 13.24 3.66
CA GLU A 17 4.60 14.56 4.31
C GLU A 17 3.59 14.75 5.45
N ASP A 18 2.37 14.25 5.28
CA ASP A 18 1.30 14.29 6.29
C ASP A 18 1.40 13.16 7.35
N HIS A 19 2.50 12.40 7.38
CA HIS A 19 2.71 11.23 8.27
C HIS A 19 1.62 10.14 8.14
N CYS A 20 0.95 10.08 7.00
CA CYS A 20 -0.04 9.06 6.67
C CYS A 20 0.63 7.89 5.93
N ASP A 21 0.86 6.78 6.65
CA ASP A 21 1.50 5.58 6.10
C ASP A 21 0.49 4.65 5.41
N TYR A 22 -0.23 5.18 4.41
CA TYR A 22 -1.19 4.39 3.63
C TYR A 22 -0.49 3.65 2.49
N GLN A 23 -0.81 2.37 2.36
CA GLN A 23 -0.46 1.62 1.16
C GLN A 23 -1.45 1.98 0.03
N LEU A 24 -0.90 2.48 -1.08
CA LEU A 24 -1.65 2.87 -2.27
C LEU A 24 -1.34 1.93 -3.43
N GLU A 25 -2.37 1.56 -4.19
CA GLU A 25 -2.24 0.72 -5.39
C GLU A 25 -2.88 1.37 -6.61
N LEU A 26 -2.24 1.25 -7.78
CA LEU A 26 -2.83 1.65 -9.06
C LEU A 26 -3.49 0.42 -9.70
N GLN A 27 -4.81 0.34 -9.64
CA GLN A 27 -5.60 -0.74 -10.25
C GLN A 27 -6.46 -0.17 -11.39
N GLU A 28 -6.18 -0.62 -12.61
CA GLU A 28 -6.94 -0.25 -13.83
C GLU A 28 -7.09 1.27 -14.05
N GLY A 29 -6.05 2.03 -13.68
CA GLY A 29 -6.07 3.51 -13.78
C GLY A 29 -6.83 4.20 -12.64
N ASN A 30 -7.13 3.50 -11.55
CA ASN A 30 -7.67 4.04 -10.31
C ASN A 30 -6.65 3.89 -9.18
N ILE A 31 -6.52 4.89 -8.32
CA ILE A 31 -5.72 4.76 -7.10
C ILE A 31 -6.63 4.25 -5.99
N VAL A 32 -6.28 3.09 -5.44
CA VAL A 32 -6.99 2.42 -4.36
C VAL A 32 -6.15 2.52 -3.08
N VAL A 33 -6.79 2.93 -1.99
CA VAL A 33 -6.20 2.92 -0.65
C VAL A 33 -6.43 1.55 -0.06
N MET A 34 -5.37 0.82 0.26
CA MET A 34 -5.47 -0.43 1.00
C MET A 34 -5.92 -0.12 2.43
N SER A 35 -6.83 -0.93 2.96
CA SER A 35 -7.22 -0.83 4.36
C SER A 35 -6.00 -1.06 5.25
N PRO A 36 -5.90 -0.37 6.41
CA PRO A 36 -4.89 -0.71 7.39
C PRO A 36 -5.01 -2.20 7.72
N SER A 37 -3.85 -2.87 7.76
CA SER A 37 -3.82 -4.28 8.13
C SER A 37 -4.15 -4.41 9.61
N ASP A 38 -5.13 -5.25 9.95
CA ASP A 38 -5.37 -5.63 11.34
C ASP A 38 -4.22 -6.47 11.90
N ILE A 39 -4.19 -6.66 13.22
CA ILE A 39 -3.16 -7.44 13.92
C ILE A 39 -3.09 -8.86 13.35
N GLU A 40 -4.24 -9.53 13.19
CA GLU A 40 -4.33 -10.90 12.64
C GLU A 40 -3.72 -10.99 11.24
N SER A 41 -4.09 -10.06 10.35
CA SER A 41 -3.56 -10.00 8.98
C SER A 41 -2.04 -9.79 8.96
N SER A 42 -1.54 -9.01 9.92
CA SER A 42 -0.11 -8.73 10.07
C SER A 42 0.67 -9.94 10.57
N GLU A 43 0.14 -10.69 11.54
CA GLU A 43 0.74 -11.93 12.04
C GLU A 43 0.78 -13.03 10.98
N ILE A 44 -0.32 -13.20 10.23
CA ILE A 44 -0.38 -14.12 9.09
C ILE A 44 0.68 -13.73 8.06
N GLY A 45 0.77 -12.44 7.72
CA GLY A 45 1.80 -11.93 6.80
C GLY A 45 3.22 -12.22 7.28
N ALA A 46 3.51 -12.00 8.57
CA ALA A 46 4.81 -12.25 9.16
C ALA A 46 5.19 -13.74 9.15
N GLU A 47 4.25 -14.63 9.48
CA GLU A 47 4.49 -16.07 9.42
C GLU A 47 4.69 -16.56 7.97
N PHE A 48 3.95 -16.02 7.00
CA PHE A 48 4.20 -16.32 5.59
C PHE A 48 5.60 -15.87 5.15
N ILE A 49 6.01 -14.66 5.51
CA ILE A 49 7.36 -14.16 5.24
C ILE A 49 8.41 -15.10 5.87
N ARG A 50 8.21 -15.55 7.11
CA ARG A 50 9.10 -16.48 7.81
C ARG A 50 9.19 -17.84 7.12
N LEU A 51 8.07 -18.37 6.63
CA LEU A 51 8.03 -19.67 5.95
C LEU A 51 8.63 -19.63 4.54
N LEU A 52 8.55 -18.49 3.86
CA LEU A 52 9.07 -18.29 2.49
C LEU A 52 10.48 -17.69 2.46
N GLY A 53 10.93 -17.09 3.55
CA GLY A 53 12.31 -16.63 3.75
C GLY A 53 13.22 -17.79 4.11
N ASN A 54 13.84 -18.41 3.11
CA ASN A 54 14.87 -19.45 3.25
C ASN A 54 15.88 -19.18 4.36
#